data_AF-A0A3D3EV28-F1
#
_entry.id   AF-A0A3D3EV28-F1
#
_cell.length_a   1.000
_cell.length_b   1.000
_cell.length_c   1.000
_cell.angle_alpha   90.00
_cell.angle_beta   90.00
_cell.angle_gamma   90.00
#
_symmetry.space_group_name_H-M   'P 1'
#
loop_
_entity.id
_entity.type
_entity.pdbx_description
1 polymer ?
#
loop_
_entity_poly.entity_id
_entity_poly.type
_entity_poly.pdbx_seq_one_letter_code
_entity_poly.pdbx_strand_id
1 'polypeptide(L)'
;IADGEGYSSFIVPGNVGGRFSVLSDVGLLSSAFAGVDIKAMLAGAAQMRDLCDSADIMHNPALLNGLLHFLYMREGKNISVMMPYSNSLYD
;
A
#
# COMPACT_ATOMS: atom_id res chain seq x y z
N ILE A 1 1.64 25.59 14.79
CA ILE A 1 2.70 26.11 13.87
C ILE A 1 2.09 26.39 12.51
N ALA A 2 1.61 25.38 11.76
CA ALA A 2 0.99 25.62 10.44
C ALA A 2 -0.11 26.70 10.46
N ASP A 3 -1.09 26.59 11.37
CA ASP A 3 -2.16 27.60 11.50
C ASP A 3 -1.67 28.96 11.99
N GLY A 4 -0.65 28.97 12.85
CA GLY A 4 -0.07 30.19 13.41
C GLY A 4 0.76 30.99 12.40
N GLU A 5 1.34 30.31 11.42
CA GLU A 5 2.19 30.89 10.38
C GLU A 5 1.47 31.00 9.01
N GLY A 6 0.23 30.52 8.90
CA GLY A 6 -0.56 30.58 7.67
C GLY A 6 -0.12 29.60 6.57
N TYR A 7 0.56 28.50 6.92
CA TYR A 7 0.95 27.48 5.94
C TYR A 7 -0.22 26.58 5.57
N SER A 8 -0.30 26.20 4.28
CA SER A 8 -1.19 25.11 3.85
C SER A 8 -0.73 23.79 4.44
N SER A 9 -1.67 22.98 4.89
CA SER A 9 -1.41 21.66 5.48
C SER A 9 -2.40 20.62 4.98
N PHE A 10 -2.00 19.35 5.06
CA PHE A 10 -2.80 18.19 4.70
C PHE A 10 -3.06 17.32 5.93
N ILE A 11 -4.04 16.42 5.83
CA ILE A 11 -4.49 15.62 6.97
C ILE A 11 -3.88 14.22 6.89
N VAL A 12 -3.30 13.77 8.00
CA VAL A 12 -2.98 12.36 8.21
C VAL A 12 -4.16 11.70 8.93
N PRO A 13 -4.84 10.72 8.33
CA PRO A 13 -5.97 10.06 8.99
C PRO A 13 -5.54 9.40 10.30
N GLY A 14 -6.17 9.77 11.41
CA GLY A 14 -5.80 9.26 12.74
C GLY A 14 -5.98 7.75 12.93
N ASN A 15 -6.79 7.11 12.09
CA ASN A 15 -7.04 5.67 12.08
C ASN A 15 -6.11 4.88 11.14
N VAL A 16 -5.16 5.54 10.45
CA VAL A 16 -4.25 4.89 9.50
C VAL A 16 -2.81 5.02 10.01
N GLY A 17 -2.20 3.90 10.39
CA GLY A 17 -0.80 3.88 10.82
C GLY A 17 0.15 4.24 9.67
N GLY A 18 1.30 4.86 9.98
CA GLY A 18 2.21 5.42 8.96
C GLY A 18 2.69 4.42 7.90
N ARG A 19 2.90 3.14 8.23
CA ARG A 19 3.27 2.10 7.24
C ARG A 19 2.16 1.76 6.23
N PHE A 20 0.94 2.25 6.45
CA PHE A 20 -0.23 2.07 5.58
C PHE A 20 -0.71 3.40 4.96
N SER A 21 -0.03 4.53 5.22
CA SER A 21 -0.49 5.86 4.79
C SER A 21 0.00 6.27 3.40
N VAL A 22 0.61 5.38 2.62
CA VAL A 22 1.15 5.72 1.28
C VAL A 22 0.07 6.22 0.31
N LEU A 23 -1.17 5.75 0.46
CA LEU A 23 -2.32 6.19 -0.35
C LEU A 23 -3.14 7.33 0.28
N SER A 24 -2.69 7.90 1.41
CA SER A 24 -3.26 9.15 1.93
C SER A 24 -2.50 10.37 1.41
N ASP A 25 -2.91 11.57 1.82
CA ASP A 25 -2.23 12.83 1.48
C ASP A 25 -0.70 12.80 1.71
N VAL A 26 -0.24 11.95 2.64
CA VAL A 26 1.18 11.74 2.95
C VAL A 26 1.98 11.29 1.71
N GLY A 27 1.50 10.29 0.97
CA GLY A 27 2.19 9.79 -0.22
C GLY A 27 1.63 10.34 -1.54
N LEU A 28 0.36 10.74 -1.57
CA LEU A 28 -0.27 11.30 -2.78
C LEU A 28 0.33 12.64 -3.16
N LEU A 29 0.65 13.49 -2.17
CA LEU A 29 1.21 14.82 -2.44
C LEU A 29 2.54 14.73 -3.21
N SER A 30 3.50 13.96 -2.68
CA SER A 30 4.81 13.77 -3.32
C SER A 30 4.70 13.08 -4.67
N SER A 31 3.81 12.09 -4.81
CA SER A 31 3.58 11.40 -6.07
C SER A 31 3.03 12.33 -7.15
N ALA A 32 2.11 13.23 -6.81
CA ALA A 32 1.59 14.23 -7.73
C ALA A 32 2.67 15.20 -8.21
N PHE A 33 3.56 15.64 -7.32
CA PHE A 33 4.72 16.48 -7.69
C PHE A 33 5.72 15.75 -8.59
N ALA A 34 5.85 14.44 -8.45
CA ALA A 34 6.69 13.60 -9.32
C ALA A 34 6.04 13.32 -10.69
N GLY A 35 4.83 13.81 -10.96
CA GLY A 35 4.13 13.62 -12.22
C GLY A 35 3.38 12.28 -12.34
N VAL A 36 3.18 11.57 -11.23
CA VAL A 36 2.38 10.33 -11.21
C VAL A 36 0.89 10.67 -11.31
N ASP A 37 0.15 9.90 -12.12
CA ASP A 37 -1.32 9.98 -12.15
C ASP A 37 -1.91 9.36 -10.87
N ILE A 38 -2.09 10.22 -9.86
CA ILE A 38 -2.65 9.83 -8.57
C ILE A 38 -4.11 9.34 -8.67
N LYS A 39 -4.87 9.76 -9.68
CA LYS A 39 -6.26 9.30 -9.86
C LYS A 39 -6.27 7.86 -10.38
N ALA A 40 -5.41 7.56 -11.36
CA ALA A 40 -5.23 6.19 -11.84
C ALA A 40 -4.70 5.27 -10.73
N MET A 41 -3.76 5.76 -9.91
CA MET A 41 -3.24 5.01 -8.77
C MET A 41 -4.33 4.67 -7.74
N LEU A 42 -5.16 5.63 -7.35
CA LEU A 42 -6.28 5.42 -6.43
C LEU A 42 -7.36 4.50 -7.03
N ALA A 43 -7.60 4.58 -8.34
CA ALA A 43 -8.51 3.68 -9.04
C ALA A 43 -8.00 2.22 -8.98
N GLY A 44 -6.71 2.00 -9.21
CA GLY A 44 -6.10 0.68 -9.06
C GLY A 44 -6.17 0.14 -7.62
N ALA A 45 -5.96 1.01 -6.63
CA ALA A 45 -6.11 0.64 -5.23
C ALA A 45 -7.56 0.25 -4.87
N ALA A 46 -8.56 0.97 -5.39
CA ALA A 46 -9.96 0.61 -5.22
C ALA A 46 -10.30 -0.74 -5.86
N GLN A 47 -9.79 -1.02 -7.05
CA GLN A 47 -9.96 -2.33 -7.71
C GLN A 47 -9.34 -3.47 -6.89
N MET A 48 -8.14 -3.27 -6.35
CA MET A 48 -7.50 -4.29 -5.51
C MET A 48 -8.28 -4.52 -4.21
N ARG A 49 -8.84 -3.48 -3.59
CA ARG A 49 -9.73 -3.63 -2.44
C ARG A 49 -10.92 -4.53 -2.79
N ASP A 50 -11.57 -4.27 -3.93
CA ASP A 50 -12.75 -5.03 -4.35
C ASP A 50 -12.41 -6.51 -4.63
N LEU A 51 -11.23 -6.81 -5.20
CA LEU A 51 -10.73 -8.18 -5.34
C LEU A 51 -10.46 -8.85 -3.99
N CYS A 52 -9.94 -8.08 -3.03
CA CYS A 52 -9.61 -8.58 -1.70
C CYS A 52 -10.80 -8.70 -0.74
N ASP A 53 -12.00 -8.27 -1.15
CA ASP A 53 -13.22 -8.38 -0.34
C ASP A 53 -13.85 -9.78 -0.40
N SER A 54 -13.46 -10.59 -1.41
CA SER A 54 -13.93 -11.98 -1.54
C SER A 54 -13.35 -12.90 -0.46
N ALA A 55 -14.20 -13.78 0.09
CA ALA A 55 -13.76 -14.87 0.97
C ALA A 55 -13.18 -16.08 0.21
N ASP A 56 -13.31 -16.11 -1.12
CA ASP A 56 -12.71 -17.16 -1.94
C ASP A 56 -11.21 -16.92 -2.11
N ILE A 57 -10.42 -17.80 -1.53
CA ILE A 57 -8.95 -17.75 -1.53
C ILE A 57 -8.39 -17.69 -2.95
N MET A 58 -9.00 -18.40 -3.92
CA MET A 58 -8.47 -18.45 -5.29
C MET A 58 -8.71 -17.16 -6.06
N HIS A 59 -9.64 -16.32 -5.60
CA HIS A 59 -9.97 -15.02 -6.19
C HIS A 59 -9.51 -13.83 -5.35
N ASN A 60 -8.98 -14.07 -4.15
CA ASN A 60 -8.46 -13.05 -3.26
C ASN A 60 -6.92 -13.14 -3.15
N PRO A 61 -6.16 -12.33 -3.91
CA PRO A 61 -4.71 -12.43 -3.95
C PRO A 61 -4.04 -12.11 -2.61
N ALA A 62 -4.59 -11.19 -1.82
CA ALA A 62 -4.05 -10.86 -0.50
C ALA A 62 -4.23 -12.02 0.48
N LEU A 63 -5.41 -12.65 0.48
CA LEU A 63 -5.71 -13.81 1.32
C LEU A 63 -4.85 -15.01 0.94
N LEU A 64 -4.73 -15.32 -0.35
CA LEU A 64 -3.85 -16.40 -0.83
C LEU A 64 -2.40 -16.15 -0.40
N ASN A 65 -1.88 -14.95 -0.61
CA ASN A 65 -0.51 -14.61 -0.23
C ASN A 65 -0.28 -14.75 1.28
N GLY A 66 -1.21 -14.26 2.11
CA GLY A 66 -1.14 -14.40 3.56
C GLY A 66 -1.18 -15.86 4.02
N LEU A 67 -2.05 -16.67 3.41
CA LEU A 67 -2.16 -18.10 3.70
C LEU A 67 -0.87 -18.85 3.36
N LEU A 68 -0.28 -18.60 2.19
CA LEU A 68 0.97 -19.24 1.78
C LEU A 68 2.10 -18.91 2.76
N HIS A 69 2.25 -17.66 3.16
CA HIS A 69 3.26 -17.26 4.15
C HIS A 69 3.03 -17.94 5.51
N PHE A 70 1.78 -18.03 5.95
CA PHE A 70 1.43 -18.72 7.19
C PHE A 70 1.78 -20.21 7.15
N LEU A 71 1.44 -20.91 6.07
CA LEU A 71 1.72 -22.33 5.90
C LEU A 71 3.24 -22.61 5.86
N TYR A 72 3.98 -21.85 5.06
CA TYR A 72 5.43 -22.02 4.93
C TYR A 72 6.18 -21.66 6.22
N MET A 73 5.70 -20.67 6.97
CA MET A 73 6.24 -20.37 8.30
C MET A 73 6.09 -21.57 9.26
N ARG A 74 4.96 -22.30 9.20
CA ARG A 74 4.75 -23.52 10.00
C ARG A 74 5.65 -24.68 9.57
N GLU A 75 6.11 -24.68 8.33
CA GLU A 75 7.11 -25.63 7.81
C GLU A 75 8.56 -25.19 8.06
N GLY A 76 8.77 -24.12 8.84
CA GLY A 76 10.10 -23.63 9.19
C GLY A 76 10.74 -22.70 8.15
N LYS A 77 9.98 -22.24 7.13
CA LYS A 77 10.44 -21.19 6.21
C LYS A 77 10.11 -19.82 6.79
N ASN A 78 11.03 -19.28 7.58
CA ASN A 78 10.85 -18.04 8.33
C ASN A 78 11.32 -16.77 7.60
N ILE A 79 11.79 -16.89 6.35
CA ILE A 79 12.25 -15.78 5.53
C ILE A 79 11.37 -15.72 4.27
N SER A 80 10.79 -14.55 4.01
CA SER A 80 10.14 -14.23 2.74
C SER A 80 11.05 -13.32 1.93
N VAL A 81 11.23 -13.64 0.65
CA VAL A 81 12.11 -12.88 -0.25
C VAL A 81 11.26 -12.23 -1.33
N MET A 82 11.25 -10.91 -1.38
CA MET A 82 10.73 -10.13 -2.51
C MET A 82 11.88 -9.86 -3.48
N MET A 83 11.82 -10.43 -4.69
CA MET A 83 12.87 -10.32 -5.71
C MET A 83 12.31 -9.71 -7.00
N PRO A 84 12.20 -8.37 -7.07
CA PRO A 84 11.73 -7.70 -8.28
C PRO A 84 12.81 -7.74 -9.37
N TYR A 85 12.40 -8.00 -10.62
CA TYR A 85 13.28 -8.01 -11.79
C TYR A 85 13.33 -6.66 -12.51
N SER A 86 13.20 -5.56 -11.76
CA SER A 86 13.26 -4.19 -12.27
C SER A 86 14.04 -3.32 -11.30
N ASN A 87 15.02 -2.57 -11.81
CA ASN A 87 15.84 -1.68 -10.99
C ASN A 87 15.01 -0.58 -10.30
N SER A 88 13.92 -0.13 -10.92
CA SER A 88 13.04 0.88 -10.33
C SER A 88 12.23 0.39 -9.13
N LEU A 89 12.32 -0.90 -8.78
CA LEU A 89 11.69 -1.50 -7.60
C LEU A 89 12.73 -1.91 -6.54
N TYR A 90 14.00 -1.58 -6.76
CA TYR A 90 15.11 -1.87 -5.87
C TYR A 90 15.37 -0.73 -4.87
N ASP A 91 15.37 0.51 -5.37
CA ASP A 91 15.52 1.76 -4.59
C ASP A 91 14.17 2.24 -4.01
#